data_AF-A0A2V8SUM1-F1
#
_entry.id   AF-A0A2V8SUM1-F1
#
_cell.length_a   1.000
_cell.length_b   1.000
_cell.length_c   1.000
_cell.angle_alpha   90.00
_cell.angle_beta   90.00
_cell.angle_gamma   90.00
#
_symmetry.space_group_name_H-M   'P 1'
#
loop_
_entity.id
_entity.type
_entity.pdbx_description
1 polymer ?
#
loop_
_entity_poly.entity_id
_entity_poly.type
_entity_poly.pdbx_seq_one_letter_code
_entity_poly.pdbx_strand_id
1 'polypeptide(L)'
;MNVFEDLIEELREENLLEHTVIDLRSAGYEDPSEPADTFDSEFDPTAAMASVPDGDAELDDSSELSGKDFYRKRAVDEISCLQMVEHILSGIEREHLKAVPTSYDDLEAKKALHKYLQVEGDTSTTEYADAEFQLMRETETWNSVLAKRDRKISVANLRRFCENSRPVLSSQALVGLARFYRNAPFSELTREKFEFVMTRLFSREIDGEKRKLLFGRSDMKGHIKTLYANWASVALYSTDEPSVKAKTIVAGLAEKQSEAEGAETFDDLIRNDFFKKIHGFKEATGEMFFTPEVVAATIECNTRVGNKFVDLIQRERLLADLDSLEQKYGFEYDQEVSNAAGRTLEIIELLKNLPTADAKEVHERESQPVETEAKTKSSESRRRSRRRFEIFGVNKWLLAATILIVSTSGGLYFWADKQPADQETSAESASDVNLNDSELKDFVRSARSTPSTLYAITLPTWDQLSVDKKKDLLRQGLNLVSRTGQKSVQFVNARGRVEGFASGDKVEVKSSQ
;
A
#
# COMPACT_ATOMS: atom_id res chain seq x y z
N MET A 1 -1.51 -5.76 -19.50
CA MET A 1 -0.35 -5.33 -18.71
C MET A 1 -0.80 -5.14 -17.27
N ASN A 2 -0.13 -5.80 -16.32
CA ASN A 2 -0.46 -5.71 -14.90
C ASN A 2 0.19 -4.42 -14.38
N VAL A 3 -0.58 -3.34 -14.21
CA VAL A 3 -0.11 -2.07 -13.64
C VAL A 3 0.52 -2.25 -12.24
N PHE A 4 0.20 -3.34 -11.56
CA PHE A 4 0.85 -3.75 -10.31
C PHE A 4 2.25 -4.33 -10.53
N GLU A 5 2.44 -5.16 -11.55
CA GLU A 5 3.76 -5.62 -11.97
C GLU A 5 4.55 -4.45 -12.52
N ASP A 6 3.93 -3.55 -13.30
CA ASP A 6 4.59 -2.33 -13.80
C ASP A 6 5.00 -1.39 -12.65
N LEU A 7 4.17 -1.22 -11.60
CA LEU A 7 4.56 -0.45 -10.41
C LEU A 7 5.69 -1.14 -9.63
N ILE A 8 5.64 -2.46 -9.48
CA ILE A 8 6.71 -3.23 -8.82
C ILE A 8 7.99 -3.19 -9.65
N GLU A 9 7.88 -3.29 -10.97
CA GLU A 9 8.97 -3.29 -11.93
C GLU A 9 9.57 -1.89 -12.04
N GLU A 10 8.77 -0.82 -12.05
CA GLU A 10 9.23 0.58 -11.94
C GLU A 10 9.93 0.82 -10.59
N LEU A 11 9.38 0.32 -9.49
CA LEU A 11 10.04 0.36 -8.17
C LEU A 11 11.34 -0.47 -8.15
N ARG A 12 11.42 -1.57 -8.92
CA ARG A 12 12.60 -2.42 -9.03
C ARG A 12 13.67 -1.80 -9.93
N GLU A 13 13.28 -1.23 -11.07
CA GLU A 13 14.11 -0.56 -12.07
C GLU A 13 14.74 0.71 -11.50
N GLU A 14 14.06 1.41 -10.58
CA GLU A 14 14.66 2.50 -9.81
C GLU A 14 15.66 2.05 -8.71
N ASN A 15 16.01 0.75 -8.62
CA ASN A 15 16.84 0.16 -7.56
C ASN A 15 16.25 0.36 -6.14
N LEU A 16 14.92 0.41 -5.98
CA LEU A 16 14.27 0.68 -4.69
C LEU A 16 13.79 -0.56 -3.94
N LEU A 17 14.07 -1.75 -4.46
CA LEU A 17 13.80 -3.02 -3.79
C LEU A 17 15.14 -3.68 -3.43
N GLU A 18 15.61 -3.45 -2.19
CA GLU A 18 16.63 -4.32 -1.60
C GLU A 18 16.04 -5.72 -1.35
N HIS A 19 16.88 -6.76 -1.27
CA HIS A 19 16.44 -8.12 -0.96
C HIS A 19 15.59 -8.12 0.33
N THR A 20 14.30 -8.42 0.21
CA THR A 20 13.32 -8.34 1.31
C THR A 20 12.91 -9.72 1.81
N VAL A 21 12.31 -9.78 3.00
CA VAL A 21 11.96 -10.98 3.80
C VAL A 21 11.23 -12.09 3.02
N ILE A 22 10.62 -11.79 1.88
CA ILE A 22 9.71 -12.71 1.17
C ILE A 22 10.32 -13.27 -0.13
N ASP A 23 11.58 -12.96 -0.47
CA ASP A 23 12.33 -13.65 -1.54
C ASP A 23 13.08 -14.88 -0.99
N LEU A 24 12.35 -15.85 -0.43
CA LEU A 24 12.91 -17.18 -0.06
C LEU A 24 13.07 -18.09 -1.29
N ARG A 25 13.75 -17.60 -2.34
CA ARG A 25 14.12 -18.44 -3.51
C ARG A 25 15.58 -18.35 -3.96
N SER A 26 16.46 -17.57 -3.34
CA SER A 26 17.85 -17.48 -3.86
C SER A 26 18.98 -17.37 -2.83
N ALA A 27 18.90 -18.09 -1.71
CA ALA A 27 20.09 -18.40 -0.91
C ALA A 27 20.43 -19.88 -1.11
N GLY A 28 21.22 -20.17 -2.15
CA GLY A 28 21.80 -21.48 -2.36
C GLY A 28 22.69 -21.85 -1.18
N TYR A 29 22.24 -22.80 -0.37
CA TYR A 29 23.06 -23.46 0.63
C TYR A 29 23.52 -24.78 0.02
N GLU A 30 24.78 -24.84 -0.40
CA GLU A 30 25.46 -26.12 -0.60
C GLU A 30 25.71 -26.73 0.79
N ASP A 31 25.07 -27.86 1.10
CA ASP A 31 25.45 -28.69 2.24
C ASP A 31 25.77 -30.12 1.78
N PRO A 32 26.99 -30.63 2.01
CA PRO A 32 27.32 -32.01 1.70
C PRO A 32 26.97 -32.95 2.87
N SER A 33 26.15 -33.96 2.54
CA SER A 33 26.09 -35.31 3.14
C SER A 33 25.72 -35.47 4.62
N GLU A 34 24.49 -35.92 4.91
CA GLU A 34 24.12 -37.32 5.26
C GLU A 34 22.61 -37.46 5.59
N PRO A 35 22.02 -38.68 5.54
CA PRO A 35 20.57 -38.89 5.49
C PRO A 35 19.97 -39.37 6.82
N ALA A 36 18.72 -38.98 7.10
CA ALA A 36 17.64 -39.87 7.55
C ALA A 36 16.33 -39.11 7.84
N ASP A 37 15.31 -39.44 7.06
CA ASP A 37 13.89 -39.57 7.41
C ASP A 37 13.32 -38.72 8.56
N THR A 38 12.57 -37.68 8.19
CA THR A 38 11.24 -37.45 8.75
C THR A 38 10.34 -36.76 7.73
N PHE A 39 9.10 -37.24 7.69
CA PHE A 39 7.97 -36.87 6.84
C PHE A 39 7.65 -35.37 6.85
N ASP A 40 7.81 -34.70 5.71
CA ASP A 40 7.25 -33.38 5.41
C ASP A 40 6.41 -33.47 4.12
N SER A 41 5.14 -33.08 4.18
CA SER A 41 4.39 -32.65 3.00
C SER A 41 4.01 -31.19 3.20
N GLU A 42 5.03 -30.33 3.09
CA GLU A 42 4.85 -28.89 3.02
C GLU A 42 4.21 -28.56 1.66
N PHE A 43 2.97 -28.06 1.72
CA PHE A 43 2.18 -27.67 0.55
C PHE A 43 2.77 -26.38 -0.02
N ASP A 44 3.43 -26.48 -1.18
CA ASP A 44 3.86 -25.33 -2.00
C ASP A 44 2.68 -24.86 -2.88
N PRO A 45 2.04 -23.71 -2.60
CA PRO A 45 0.93 -23.20 -3.38
C PRO A 45 1.30 -22.78 -4.82
N THR A 46 2.59 -22.74 -5.18
CA THR A 46 3.02 -22.44 -6.55
C THR A 46 3.09 -23.66 -7.47
N ALA A 47 3.11 -24.89 -6.94
CA ALA A 47 3.09 -26.11 -7.75
C ALA A 47 1.76 -26.29 -8.53
N ALA A 48 0.68 -25.68 -8.06
CA ALA A 48 -0.61 -25.67 -8.75
C ALA A 48 -0.65 -24.79 -10.02
N MET A 49 0.41 -24.01 -10.29
CA MET A 49 0.53 -23.20 -11.51
C MET A 49 1.33 -23.88 -12.64
N ALA A 50 1.92 -25.05 -12.39
CA ALA A 50 2.92 -25.66 -13.29
C ALA A 50 2.42 -26.81 -14.18
N SER A 51 1.10 -26.98 -14.37
CA SER A 51 0.57 -27.99 -15.31
C SER A 51 -0.30 -27.34 -16.40
N VAL A 52 0.34 -26.74 -17.39
CA VAL A 52 -0.24 -26.49 -18.71
C VAL A 52 0.53 -27.38 -19.70
N PRO A 53 -0.14 -28.21 -20.51
CA PRO A 53 0.55 -29.06 -21.48
C PRO A 53 1.13 -28.22 -22.62
N ASP A 54 2.42 -28.38 -22.91
CA ASP A 54 3.07 -27.90 -24.14
C ASP A 54 2.39 -28.56 -25.35
N GLY A 55 1.50 -27.82 -25.99
CA GLY A 55 0.91 -28.16 -27.28
C GLY A 55 0.97 -26.93 -28.17
N ASP A 56 1.83 -26.97 -29.18
CA ASP A 56 1.95 -25.95 -30.22
C ASP A 56 0.60 -25.79 -30.95
N ALA A 57 -0.17 -24.77 -30.54
CA ALA A 57 -1.38 -24.33 -31.23
C ALA A 57 -1.27 -22.81 -31.46
N GLU A 58 -1.53 -22.44 -32.71
CA GLU A 58 -1.45 -21.09 -33.25
C GLU A 58 -2.17 -20.05 -32.37
N LEU A 59 -1.51 -18.91 -32.16
CA LEU A 59 -1.98 -17.78 -31.36
C LEU A 59 -3.28 -17.19 -31.94
N ASP A 60 -4.40 -17.50 -31.28
CA ASP A 60 -5.66 -16.76 -31.42
C ASP A 60 -5.68 -15.60 -30.41
N ASP A 61 -5.40 -14.41 -30.93
CA ASP A 61 -5.18 -13.12 -30.22
C ASP A 61 -6.50 -12.44 -29.82
N SER A 62 -7.40 -13.14 -29.11
CA SER A 62 -8.65 -12.53 -28.62
C SER A 62 -9.37 -13.20 -27.44
N SER A 63 -8.69 -14.01 -26.62
CA SER A 63 -9.36 -14.54 -25.41
C SER A 63 -9.33 -13.51 -24.27
N GLU A 64 -10.50 -12.99 -23.93
CA GLU A 64 -10.83 -12.39 -22.64
C GLU A 64 -10.12 -13.18 -21.53
N LEU A 65 -9.17 -12.55 -20.83
CA LEU A 65 -8.75 -13.03 -19.51
C LEU A 65 -10.02 -13.06 -18.66
N SER A 66 -10.61 -14.24 -18.55
CA SER A 66 -11.95 -14.45 -18.02
C SER A 66 -12.03 -13.80 -16.63
N GLY A 67 -13.08 -13.03 -16.35
CA GLY A 67 -13.29 -12.43 -15.03
C GLY A 67 -13.13 -13.44 -13.87
N LYS A 68 -13.34 -14.73 -14.15
CA LYS A 68 -13.04 -15.84 -13.24
C LYS A 68 -11.60 -15.88 -12.74
N ASP A 69 -10.61 -15.70 -13.61
CA ASP A 69 -9.19 -15.72 -13.22
C ASP A 69 -8.82 -14.49 -12.39
N PHE A 70 -9.45 -13.35 -12.67
CA PHE A 70 -9.33 -12.15 -11.85
C PHE A 70 -9.81 -12.39 -10.41
N TYR A 71 -11.00 -13.00 -10.23
CA TYR A 71 -11.52 -13.31 -8.89
C TYR A 71 -10.69 -14.38 -8.16
N ARG A 72 -10.14 -15.37 -8.90
CA ARG A 72 -9.23 -16.38 -8.34
C ARG A 72 -7.92 -15.77 -7.85
N LYS A 73 -7.28 -14.92 -8.68
CA LYS A 73 -6.07 -14.19 -8.30
C LYS A 73 -6.31 -13.34 -7.05
N ARG A 74 -7.41 -12.58 -7.03
CA ARG A 74 -7.77 -11.73 -5.90
C ARG A 74 -7.98 -12.51 -4.59
N ALA A 75 -8.56 -13.71 -4.66
CA ALA A 75 -8.75 -14.60 -3.52
C ALA A 75 -7.41 -15.07 -2.94
N VAL A 76 -6.46 -15.44 -3.80
CA VAL A 76 -5.08 -15.79 -3.42
C VAL A 76 -4.38 -14.59 -2.77
N ASP A 77 -4.49 -13.41 -3.40
CA ASP A 77 -3.90 -12.17 -2.91
C ASP A 77 -4.45 -11.75 -1.54
N GLU A 78 -5.74 -11.98 -1.26
CA GLU A 78 -6.34 -11.70 0.05
C GLU A 78 -5.71 -12.57 1.16
N ILE A 79 -5.56 -13.87 0.94
CA ILE A 79 -4.92 -14.75 1.93
C ILE A 79 -3.46 -14.42 2.13
N SER A 80 -2.72 -14.16 1.05
CA SER A 80 -1.32 -13.72 1.13
C SER A 80 -1.20 -12.41 1.91
N CYS A 81 -2.10 -11.45 1.65
CA CYS A 81 -2.19 -10.20 2.40
C CYS A 81 -2.39 -10.42 3.90
N LEU A 82 -3.34 -11.27 4.30
CA LEU A 82 -3.59 -11.58 5.70
C LEU A 82 -2.39 -12.25 6.38
N GLN A 83 -1.68 -13.14 5.68
CA GLN A 83 -0.44 -13.76 6.16
C GLN A 83 0.68 -12.74 6.38
N MET A 84 0.87 -11.80 5.46
CA MET A 84 1.86 -10.73 5.62
C MET A 84 1.53 -9.84 6.83
N VAL A 85 0.25 -9.47 7.00
CA VAL A 85 -0.21 -8.67 8.14
C VAL A 85 -0.01 -9.43 9.45
N GLU A 86 -0.40 -10.70 9.52
CA GLU A 86 -0.15 -11.60 10.66
C GLU A 86 1.33 -11.60 11.07
N HIS A 87 2.23 -11.74 10.11
CA HIS A 87 3.67 -11.75 10.35
C HIS A 87 4.17 -10.42 10.95
N ILE A 88 3.73 -9.31 10.37
CA ILE A 88 4.10 -7.96 10.83
C ILE A 88 3.56 -7.68 12.24
N LEU A 89 2.28 -7.94 12.50
CA LEU A 89 1.69 -7.73 13.83
C LEU A 89 2.39 -8.59 14.88
N SER A 90 2.72 -9.83 14.54
CA SER A 90 3.49 -10.73 15.41
C SER A 90 4.90 -10.20 15.69
N GLY A 91 5.56 -9.61 14.69
CA GLY A 91 6.85 -8.94 14.85
C GLY A 91 6.77 -7.77 15.83
N ILE A 92 5.80 -6.89 15.64
CA ILE A 92 5.56 -5.75 16.54
C ILE A 92 5.26 -6.20 17.97
N GLU A 93 4.42 -7.23 18.14
CA GLU A 93 4.07 -7.79 19.45
C GLU A 93 5.32 -8.30 20.18
N ARG A 94 6.22 -9.00 19.49
CA ARG A 94 7.47 -9.50 20.08
C ARG A 94 8.44 -8.38 20.43
N GLU A 95 8.73 -7.50 19.46
CA GLU A 95 9.83 -6.53 19.56
C GLU A 95 9.47 -5.31 20.43
N HIS A 96 8.25 -4.80 20.28
CA HIS A 96 7.85 -3.54 20.94
C HIS A 96 6.88 -3.74 22.10
N LEU A 97 6.06 -4.78 22.08
CA LEU A 97 5.13 -5.08 23.19
C LEU A 97 5.67 -6.14 24.17
N LYS A 98 6.78 -6.81 23.83
CA LYS A 98 7.35 -7.94 24.59
C LYS A 98 6.30 -9.01 24.92
N ALA A 99 5.34 -9.18 24.02
CA ALA A 99 4.24 -10.12 24.15
C ALA A 99 4.50 -11.35 23.27
N VAL A 100 3.98 -12.50 23.68
CA VAL A 100 3.97 -13.71 22.85
C VAL A 100 2.80 -13.60 21.86
N PRO A 101 3.05 -13.56 20.54
CA PRO A 101 1.99 -13.49 19.55
C PRO A 101 1.06 -14.70 19.63
N THR A 102 -0.23 -14.47 19.46
CA THR A 102 -1.20 -15.56 19.27
C THR A 102 -1.37 -15.76 17.77
N SER A 103 -0.72 -16.79 17.21
CA SER A 103 -0.86 -17.12 15.79
C SER A 103 -2.30 -17.52 15.47
N TYR A 104 -2.83 -17.02 14.37
CA TYR A 104 -4.08 -17.53 13.82
C TYR A 104 -3.85 -18.88 13.13
N ASP A 105 -4.78 -19.83 13.33
CA ASP A 105 -4.78 -21.08 12.59
C ASP A 105 -5.38 -20.85 11.20
N ASP A 106 -4.51 -20.69 10.20
CA ASP A 106 -4.90 -20.36 8.83
C ASP A 106 -5.33 -21.57 7.99
N LEU A 107 -5.37 -22.77 8.59
CA LEU A 107 -5.69 -24.01 7.90
C LEU A 107 -7.08 -23.99 7.26
N GLU A 108 -8.10 -23.50 7.98
CA GLU A 108 -9.47 -23.46 7.46
C GLU A 108 -9.63 -22.43 6.33
N ALA A 109 -8.93 -21.30 6.40
CA ALA A 109 -8.90 -20.32 5.31
C ALA A 109 -8.23 -20.89 4.05
N LYS A 110 -7.10 -21.60 4.22
CA LYS A 110 -6.40 -22.28 3.11
C LYS A 110 -7.25 -23.39 2.49
N LYS A 111 -7.93 -24.21 3.30
CA LYS A 111 -8.88 -25.23 2.80
C LYS A 111 -10.02 -24.59 2.01
N ALA A 112 -10.60 -23.49 2.51
CA ALA A 112 -11.66 -22.77 1.82
C ALA A 112 -11.18 -22.20 0.49
N LEU A 113 -9.97 -21.63 0.44
CA LEU A 113 -9.35 -21.16 -0.81
C LEU A 113 -9.15 -22.30 -1.80
N HIS A 114 -8.54 -23.40 -1.36
CA HIS A 114 -8.30 -24.55 -2.22
C HIS A 114 -9.61 -25.09 -2.81
N LYS A 115 -10.66 -25.23 -1.99
CA LYS A 115 -11.99 -25.61 -2.47
C LYS A 115 -12.53 -24.62 -3.51
N TYR A 116 -12.42 -23.32 -3.24
CA TYR A 116 -12.84 -22.26 -4.18
C TYR A 116 -12.08 -22.31 -5.52
N LEU A 117 -10.77 -22.56 -5.49
CA LEU A 117 -9.95 -22.70 -6.69
C LEU A 117 -10.29 -23.96 -7.49
N GLN A 118 -10.67 -25.04 -6.82
CA GLN A 118 -11.06 -26.31 -7.43
C GLN A 118 -12.45 -26.30 -8.08
N VAL A 119 -13.31 -25.32 -7.81
CA VAL A 119 -14.63 -25.27 -8.46
C VAL A 119 -14.46 -24.95 -9.95
N GLU A 120 -14.64 -25.97 -10.78
CA GLU A 120 -14.72 -25.89 -12.23
C GLU A 120 -16.15 -25.53 -12.66
N GLY A 121 -16.31 -24.79 -13.77
CA GLY A 121 -17.63 -24.39 -14.28
C GLY A 121 -18.00 -22.91 -14.11
N ASP A 122 -19.24 -22.59 -14.50
CA ASP A 122 -19.79 -21.23 -14.55
C ASP A 122 -19.97 -20.64 -13.14
N THR A 123 -19.73 -19.33 -12.99
CA THR A 123 -19.88 -18.59 -11.71
C THR A 123 -21.32 -18.56 -11.21
N SER A 124 -22.26 -19.03 -12.04
CA SER A 124 -23.68 -19.14 -11.74
C SER A 124 -24.06 -20.41 -10.98
N THR A 125 -23.12 -21.33 -10.71
CA THR A 125 -23.40 -22.57 -9.97
C THR A 125 -23.53 -22.32 -8.46
N THR A 126 -24.40 -23.09 -7.81
CA THR A 126 -24.56 -23.06 -6.35
C THR A 126 -23.29 -23.51 -5.62
N GLU A 127 -22.52 -24.41 -6.22
CA GLU A 127 -21.25 -24.87 -5.68
C GLU A 127 -20.18 -23.77 -5.65
N TYR A 128 -20.09 -22.97 -6.72
CA TYR A 128 -19.20 -21.81 -6.76
C TYR A 128 -19.58 -20.78 -5.69
N ALA A 129 -20.86 -20.42 -5.60
CA ALA A 129 -21.37 -19.49 -4.60
C ALA A 129 -21.10 -19.97 -3.16
N ASP A 130 -21.24 -21.28 -2.90
CA ASP A 130 -20.99 -21.87 -1.58
C ASP A 130 -19.51 -21.88 -1.22
N ALA A 131 -18.63 -22.15 -2.20
CA ALA A 131 -17.19 -22.11 -2.00
C ALA A 131 -16.68 -20.66 -1.79
N GLU A 132 -17.19 -19.71 -2.57
CA GLU A 132 -16.90 -18.28 -2.41
C GLU A 132 -17.35 -17.77 -1.03
N PHE A 133 -18.59 -18.07 -0.63
CA PHE A 133 -19.12 -17.68 0.67
C PHE A 133 -18.29 -18.26 1.82
N GLN A 134 -17.90 -19.53 1.72
CA GLN A 134 -17.04 -20.16 2.72
C GLN A 134 -15.69 -19.46 2.81
N LEU A 135 -15.03 -19.17 1.68
CA LEU A 135 -13.78 -18.43 1.64
C LEU A 135 -13.92 -17.03 2.28
N MET A 136 -14.94 -16.26 1.89
CA MET A 136 -15.21 -14.94 2.47
C MET A 136 -15.40 -14.98 3.98
N ARG A 137 -16.10 -16.01 4.50
CA ARG A 137 -16.31 -16.16 5.93
C ARG A 137 -15.02 -16.42 6.69
N GLU A 138 -14.15 -17.28 6.16
CA GLU A 138 -12.88 -17.60 6.81
C GLU A 138 -11.89 -16.41 6.76
N THR A 139 -11.81 -15.69 5.63
CA THR A 139 -10.96 -14.48 5.52
C THR A 139 -11.47 -13.34 6.41
N GLU A 140 -12.78 -13.12 6.51
CA GLU A 140 -13.36 -12.13 7.42
C GLU A 140 -13.12 -12.50 8.90
N THR A 141 -13.15 -13.79 9.23
CA THR A 141 -12.84 -14.27 10.59
C THR A 141 -11.38 -14.00 10.93
N TRP A 142 -10.46 -14.31 10.02
CA TRP A 142 -9.05 -14.02 10.18
C TRP A 142 -8.79 -12.51 10.32
N ASN A 143 -9.34 -11.70 9.40
CA ASN A 143 -9.24 -10.25 9.46
C ASN A 143 -9.75 -9.70 10.80
N SER A 144 -10.90 -10.19 11.28
CA SER A 144 -11.46 -9.81 12.58
C SER A 144 -10.56 -10.16 13.77
N VAL A 145 -9.80 -11.26 13.72
CA VAL A 145 -8.80 -11.60 14.74
C VAL A 145 -7.61 -10.66 14.67
N LEU A 146 -7.08 -10.41 13.47
CA LEU A 146 -5.98 -9.47 13.27
C LEU A 146 -6.36 -8.05 13.72
N ALA A 147 -7.56 -7.58 13.39
CA ALA A 147 -8.06 -6.27 13.80
C ALA A 147 -8.17 -6.14 15.33
N LYS A 148 -8.48 -7.22 16.05
CA LYS A 148 -8.49 -7.21 17.53
C LYS A 148 -7.07 -7.11 18.11
N ARG A 149 -6.10 -7.77 17.49
CA ARG A 149 -4.68 -7.68 17.88
C ARG A 149 -4.13 -6.28 17.61
N ASP A 150 -4.39 -5.77 16.41
CA ASP A 150 -3.93 -4.46 15.96
C ASP A 150 -4.38 -3.30 16.87
N ARG A 151 -5.57 -3.37 17.47
CA ARG A 151 -6.05 -2.35 18.43
C ARG A 151 -5.12 -2.10 19.62
N LYS A 152 -4.26 -3.06 19.97
CA LYS A 152 -3.27 -2.93 21.06
C LYS A 152 -1.95 -2.31 20.59
N ILE A 153 -1.76 -2.22 19.28
CA ILE A 153 -0.55 -1.69 18.66
C ILE A 153 -0.75 -0.19 18.43
N SER A 154 0.16 0.63 18.98
CA SER A 154 0.19 2.06 18.71
C SER A 154 0.79 2.34 17.33
N VAL A 155 0.51 3.52 16.78
CA VAL A 155 1.13 3.98 15.52
C VAL A 155 2.64 4.08 15.67
N ALA A 156 3.12 4.55 16.82
CA ALA A 156 4.56 4.64 17.09
C ALA A 156 5.25 3.26 17.02
N ASN A 157 4.64 2.21 17.56
CA ASN A 157 5.21 0.85 17.50
C ASN A 157 5.20 0.31 16.06
N LEU A 158 4.14 0.58 15.30
CA LEU A 158 4.09 0.21 13.88
C LEU A 158 5.19 0.93 13.09
N ARG A 159 5.35 2.25 13.29
CA ARG A 159 6.39 3.03 12.61
C ARG A 159 7.78 2.49 12.88
N ARG A 160 8.13 2.36 14.17
CA ARG A 160 9.43 1.85 14.62
C ARG A 160 9.72 0.47 14.05
N PHE A 161 8.73 -0.43 14.03
CA PHE A 161 8.91 -1.75 13.43
C PHE A 161 9.17 -1.66 11.92
N CYS A 162 8.33 -0.94 11.18
CA CYS A 162 8.47 -0.81 9.72
C CYS A 162 9.76 -0.10 9.29
N GLU A 163 10.29 0.80 10.11
CA GLU A 163 11.52 1.54 9.86
C GLU A 163 12.78 0.74 10.23
N ASN A 164 12.70 -0.11 11.27
CA ASN A 164 13.85 -0.86 11.78
C ASN A 164 13.88 -2.35 11.41
N SER A 165 12.85 -2.86 10.73
CA SER A 165 12.79 -4.26 10.29
C SER A 165 14.02 -4.64 9.46
N ARG A 166 14.67 -5.76 9.81
CA ARG A 166 15.76 -6.35 9.03
C ARG A 166 15.45 -7.82 8.72
N PRO A 167 15.33 -8.21 7.45
CA PRO A 167 15.38 -7.37 6.24
C PRO A 167 14.25 -6.35 6.17
N VAL A 168 14.42 -5.33 5.32
CA VAL A 168 13.43 -4.28 5.10
C VAL A 168 12.11 -4.90 4.61
N LEU A 169 10.98 -4.36 5.06
CA LEU A 169 9.66 -4.79 4.59
C LEU A 169 9.52 -4.54 3.08
N SER A 170 9.02 -5.55 2.36
CA SER A 170 8.74 -5.43 0.93
C SER A 170 7.59 -4.46 0.65
N SER A 171 7.54 -3.91 -0.57
CA SER A 171 6.39 -3.13 -1.02
C SER A 171 5.09 -3.94 -0.97
N GLN A 172 5.16 -5.26 -1.18
CA GLN A 172 4.03 -6.17 -1.01
C GLN A 172 3.49 -6.19 0.42
N ALA A 173 4.38 -6.26 1.41
CA ALA A 173 4.02 -6.21 2.81
C ALA A 173 3.35 -4.88 3.18
N LEU A 174 3.87 -3.75 2.67
CA LEU A 174 3.27 -2.43 2.86
C LEU A 174 1.91 -2.29 2.16
N VAL A 175 1.75 -2.80 0.94
CA VAL A 175 0.46 -2.87 0.24
C VAL A 175 -0.54 -3.71 1.03
N GLY A 176 -0.10 -4.85 1.58
CA GLY A 176 -0.93 -5.70 2.44
C GLY A 176 -1.43 -4.96 3.69
N LEU A 177 -0.54 -4.25 4.39
CA LEU A 177 -0.93 -3.39 5.51
C LEU A 177 -1.90 -2.28 5.09
N ALA A 178 -1.64 -1.62 3.95
CA ALA A 178 -2.50 -0.56 3.45
C ALA A 178 -3.92 -1.08 3.15
N ARG A 179 -4.02 -2.23 2.47
CA ARG A 179 -5.30 -2.93 2.21
C ARG A 179 -6.00 -3.29 3.52
N PHE A 180 -5.28 -3.85 4.48
CA PHE A 180 -5.82 -4.21 5.78
C PHE A 180 -6.43 -3.01 6.52
N TYR A 181 -5.69 -1.91 6.66
CA TYR A 181 -6.21 -0.72 7.35
C TYR A 181 -7.31 -0.01 6.56
N ARG A 182 -7.28 -0.05 5.22
CA ARG A 182 -8.34 0.52 4.38
C ARG A 182 -9.67 -0.22 4.52
N ASN A 183 -9.62 -1.54 4.74
CA ASN A 183 -10.78 -2.39 4.90
C ASN A 183 -11.23 -2.53 6.37
N ALA A 184 -10.40 -2.12 7.33
CA ALA A 184 -10.75 -2.12 8.74
C ALA A 184 -11.83 -1.05 9.06
N PRO A 185 -12.65 -1.25 10.10
CA PRO A 185 -13.60 -0.23 10.54
C PRO A 185 -12.89 1.10 10.87
N PHE A 186 -13.50 2.21 10.44
CA PHE A 186 -12.92 3.53 10.68
C PHE A 186 -12.70 3.81 12.17
N SER A 187 -11.50 4.26 12.49
CA SER A 187 -11.10 4.88 13.75
C SER A 187 -9.90 5.77 13.49
N GLU A 188 -9.64 6.77 14.34
CA GLU A 188 -8.46 7.63 14.18
C GLU A 188 -7.15 6.83 14.22
N LEU A 189 -7.08 5.82 15.08
CA LEU A 189 -5.93 4.93 15.15
C LEU A 189 -5.71 4.17 13.83
N THR A 190 -6.78 3.67 13.21
CA THR A 190 -6.71 3.01 11.90
C THR A 190 -6.30 3.98 10.80
N ARG A 191 -6.86 5.20 10.82
CA ARG A 191 -6.56 6.27 9.86
C ARG A 191 -5.08 6.67 9.92
N GLU A 192 -4.52 6.87 11.12
CA GLU A 192 -3.10 7.18 11.31
C GLU A 192 -2.17 6.07 10.84
N LYS A 193 -2.49 4.80 11.12
CA LYS A 193 -1.69 3.66 10.64
C LYS A 193 -1.74 3.56 9.12
N PHE A 194 -2.92 3.70 8.53
CA PHE A 194 -3.09 3.75 7.08
C PHE A 194 -2.29 4.90 6.46
N GLU A 195 -2.42 6.11 7.03
CA GLU A 195 -1.67 7.30 6.60
C GLU A 195 -0.16 7.05 6.61
N PHE A 196 0.37 6.49 7.69
CA PHE A 196 1.79 6.16 7.80
C PHE A 196 2.22 5.18 6.69
N VAL A 197 1.51 4.05 6.58
CA VAL A 197 1.85 3.00 5.60
C VAL A 197 1.80 3.54 4.18
N MET A 198 0.77 4.31 3.84
CA MET A 198 0.64 4.93 2.51
C MET A 198 1.74 5.97 2.27
N THR A 199 2.09 6.79 3.27
CA THR A 199 3.19 7.75 3.14
C THR A 199 4.50 7.02 2.87
N ARG A 200 4.78 5.92 3.58
CA ARG A 200 5.97 5.08 3.38
C ARG A 200 5.97 4.36 2.03
N LEU A 201 4.81 3.89 1.56
CA LEU A 201 4.70 3.20 0.27
C LEU A 201 4.98 4.12 -0.93
N PHE A 202 4.64 5.41 -0.81
CA PHE A 202 4.74 6.39 -1.90
C PHE A 202 5.89 7.39 -1.73
N SER A 203 6.80 7.15 -0.78
CA SER A 203 8.00 7.95 -0.59
C SER A 203 9.19 7.07 -0.26
N ARG A 204 10.39 7.55 -0.57
CA ARG A 204 11.65 6.92 -0.17
C ARG A 204 12.49 7.85 0.65
N GLU A 205 13.34 7.27 1.49
CA GLU A 205 14.31 8.05 2.25
C GLU A 205 15.41 8.57 1.32
N ILE A 206 15.85 9.78 1.60
CA ILE A 206 17.02 10.42 0.98
C ILE A 206 17.92 10.93 2.10
N ASP A 207 19.12 11.39 1.74
CA ASP A 207 20.12 11.82 2.71
C ASP A 207 19.57 12.79 3.78
N GLY A 208 20.01 12.55 5.02
CA GLY A 208 19.72 13.41 6.16
C GLY A 208 18.27 13.35 6.62
N GLU A 209 17.67 12.16 6.73
CA GLU A 209 16.35 11.91 7.34
C GLU A 209 15.15 12.49 6.56
N LYS A 210 15.41 13.02 5.35
CA LYS A 210 14.39 13.53 4.44
C LYS A 210 13.79 12.42 3.60
N ARG A 211 12.67 12.74 2.94
CA ARG A 211 11.97 11.85 2.01
C ARG A 211 11.75 12.49 0.65
N LYS A 212 11.81 11.68 -0.39
CA LYS A 212 11.41 12.07 -1.75
C LYS A 212 10.16 11.30 -2.13
N LEU A 213 9.16 12.01 -2.67
CA LEU A 213 8.00 11.37 -3.27
C LEU A 213 8.41 10.59 -4.51
N LEU A 214 7.84 9.40 -4.68
CA LEU A 214 8.09 8.56 -5.85
C LEU A 214 7.34 9.12 -7.08
N PHE A 215 6.14 9.67 -6.86
CA PHE A 215 5.26 10.15 -7.91
C PHE A 215 4.75 11.56 -7.59
N GLY A 216 4.38 12.31 -8.63
CA GLY A 216 3.61 13.54 -8.47
C GLY A 216 2.21 13.24 -7.93
N ARG A 217 1.53 14.25 -7.35
CA ARG A 217 0.20 14.08 -6.73
C ARG A 217 -0.84 13.49 -7.70
N SER A 218 -0.80 13.90 -8.97
CA SER A 218 -1.73 13.41 -10.00
C SER A 218 -1.54 11.92 -10.28
N ASP A 219 -0.29 11.51 -10.47
CA ASP A 219 0.05 10.12 -10.79
C ASP A 219 -0.18 9.23 -9.57
N MET A 220 0.23 9.68 -8.38
CA MET A 220 -0.03 9.02 -7.10
C MET A 220 -1.52 8.74 -6.89
N LYS A 221 -2.39 9.71 -7.19
CA LYS A 221 -3.85 9.50 -7.16
C LYS A 221 -4.27 8.38 -8.11
N GLY A 222 -3.69 8.32 -9.32
CA GLY A 222 -3.92 7.23 -10.27
C GLY A 222 -3.56 5.87 -9.70
N HIS A 223 -2.35 5.73 -9.15
CA HIS A 223 -1.90 4.49 -8.52
C HIS A 223 -2.79 4.08 -7.33
N ILE A 224 -3.22 5.03 -6.49
CA ILE A 224 -4.12 4.74 -5.36
C ILE A 224 -5.49 4.25 -5.84
N LYS A 225 -6.02 4.82 -6.94
CA LYS A 225 -7.28 4.34 -7.55
C LYS A 225 -7.13 2.90 -8.04
N THR A 226 -6.02 2.59 -8.70
CA THR A 226 -5.73 1.23 -9.17
C THR A 226 -5.62 0.25 -8.01
N LEU A 227 -4.91 0.62 -6.93
CA LEU A 227 -4.84 -0.20 -5.72
C LEU A 227 -6.24 -0.50 -5.16
N TYR A 228 -7.09 0.53 -5.02
CA TYR A 228 -8.43 0.35 -4.47
C TYR A 228 -9.34 -0.50 -5.35
N ALA A 229 -9.23 -0.36 -6.68
CA ALA A 229 -9.96 -1.19 -7.64
C ALA A 229 -9.55 -2.67 -7.49
N ASN A 230 -8.25 -2.94 -7.38
CA ASN A 230 -7.71 -4.30 -7.22
C ASN A 230 -8.13 -4.94 -5.89
N TRP A 231 -8.25 -4.16 -4.82
CA TRP A 231 -8.69 -4.65 -3.51
C TRP A 231 -10.21 -4.91 -3.46
N ALA A 232 -10.96 -4.41 -4.45
CA ALA A 232 -12.42 -4.34 -4.45
C ALA A 232 -12.99 -3.81 -3.11
N SER A 233 -12.27 -2.85 -2.53
CA SER A 233 -12.67 -2.22 -1.28
C SER A 233 -13.98 -1.47 -1.52
N VAL A 234 -14.98 -1.72 -0.68
CA VAL A 234 -16.18 -0.88 -0.68
C VAL A 234 -15.75 0.55 -0.35
N ALA A 235 -16.16 1.50 -1.18
CA ALA A 235 -15.97 2.90 -0.89
C ALA A 235 -16.70 3.22 0.41
N LEU A 236 -15.96 3.62 1.44
CA LEU A 236 -16.54 4.03 2.73
C LEU A 236 -17.12 5.45 2.64
N TYR A 237 -16.86 6.15 1.53
CA TYR A 237 -17.32 7.49 1.22
C TYR A 237 -18.29 7.47 0.03
N SER A 238 -19.14 8.49 -0.08
CA SER A 238 -19.98 8.66 -1.27
C SER A 238 -19.08 8.88 -2.50
N THR A 239 -19.28 8.07 -3.52
CA THR A 239 -18.51 8.09 -4.78
C THR A 239 -19.07 9.07 -5.80
N ASP A 240 -20.01 9.94 -5.40
CA ASP A 240 -20.65 10.90 -6.28
C ASP A 240 -19.66 12.04 -6.60
N GLU A 241 -19.10 12.06 -7.82
CA GLU A 241 -18.15 13.07 -8.34
C GLU A 241 -16.96 13.38 -7.41
N PRO A 242 -15.96 14.21 -7.79
CA PRO A 242 -15.03 14.73 -6.79
C PRO A 242 -15.81 15.67 -5.86
N SER A 243 -16.35 15.09 -4.78
CA SER A 243 -17.20 15.80 -3.83
C SER A 243 -16.54 17.11 -3.45
N VAL A 244 -17.32 18.20 -3.44
CA VAL A 244 -16.84 19.55 -3.04
C VAL A 244 -16.05 19.48 -1.72
N LYS A 245 -16.42 18.54 -0.84
CA LYS A 245 -15.72 18.21 0.40
C LYS A 245 -14.28 17.75 0.17
N ALA A 246 -14.04 16.76 -0.70
CA ALA A 246 -12.69 16.29 -1.01
C ALA A 246 -11.79 17.41 -1.56
N LYS A 247 -12.31 18.24 -2.47
CA LYS A 247 -11.57 19.41 -2.99
C LYS A 247 -11.21 20.40 -1.88
N THR A 248 -12.14 20.65 -0.95
CA THR A 248 -11.92 21.54 0.21
C THR A 248 -10.86 20.98 1.14
N ILE A 249 -10.88 19.67 1.41
CA ILE A 249 -9.87 18.99 2.23
C ILE A 249 -8.48 19.10 1.58
N VAL A 250 -8.39 18.82 0.27
CA VAL A 250 -7.13 18.95 -0.49
C VAL A 250 -6.58 20.37 -0.45
N ALA A 251 -7.44 21.38 -0.58
CA ALA A 251 -7.03 22.79 -0.45
C ALA A 251 -6.52 23.12 0.96
N GLY A 252 -7.19 22.62 2.00
CA GLY A 252 -6.73 22.82 3.39
C GLY A 252 -5.39 22.14 3.68
N LEU A 253 -5.13 20.95 3.12
CA LEU A 253 -3.81 20.30 3.21
C LEU A 253 -2.72 21.12 2.52
N ALA A 254 -3.03 21.72 1.36
CA ALA A 254 -2.11 22.60 0.65
C ALA A 254 -1.81 23.88 1.45
N GLU A 255 -2.82 24.47 2.11
CA GLU A 255 -2.62 25.62 3.00
C GLU A 255 -1.67 25.27 4.16
N LYS A 256 -1.88 24.13 4.82
CA LYS A 256 -1.01 23.67 5.92
C LYS A 256 0.41 23.38 5.44
N GLN A 257 0.56 22.86 4.23
CA GLN A 257 1.87 22.70 3.60
C GLN A 257 2.55 24.06 3.40
N SER A 258 1.85 25.06 2.85
CA SER A 258 2.39 26.41 2.65
C SER A 258 2.74 27.10 3.98
N GLU A 259 1.92 26.90 5.02
CA GLU A 259 2.20 27.38 6.38
C GLU A 259 3.52 26.79 6.91
N ALA A 260 3.74 25.48 6.75
CA ALA A 260 5.00 24.84 7.15
C ALA A 260 6.19 25.36 6.33
N GLU A 261 6.06 25.39 5.01
CA GLU A 261 7.12 25.84 4.09
C GLU A 261 7.53 27.30 4.34
N GLY A 262 6.58 28.14 4.76
CA GLY A 262 6.79 29.54 5.12
C GLY A 262 7.47 29.79 6.48
N ALA A 263 7.54 28.79 7.36
CA ALA A 263 8.21 28.94 8.66
C ALA A 263 9.73 29.14 8.50
N GLU A 264 10.32 30.07 9.24
CA GLU A 264 11.76 30.36 9.18
C GLU A 264 12.54 29.61 10.25
N THR A 265 11.90 29.39 11.40
CA THR A 265 12.44 28.70 12.57
C THR A 265 11.51 27.58 13.05
N PHE A 266 12.05 26.64 13.84
CA PHE A 266 11.21 25.61 14.46
C PHE A 266 10.24 26.20 15.49
N ASP A 267 10.65 27.27 16.19
CA ASP A 267 9.81 28.04 17.11
C ASP A 267 8.55 28.59 16.43
N ASP A 268 8.62 28.97 15.15
CA ASP A 268 7.45 29.47 14.42
C ASP A 268 6.37 28.39 14.28
N LEU A 269 6.76 27.13 14.10
CA LEU A 269 5.82 26.01 14.03
C LEU A 269 5.23 25.70 15.41
N ILE A 270 6.05 25.72 16.46
CA ILE A 270 5.61 25.46 17.84
C ILE A 270 4.64 26.54 18.31
N ARG A 271 5.01 27.83 18.21
CA ARG A 271 4.19 28.96 18.69
C ARG A 271 2.83 29.04 18.02
N ASN A 272 2.72 28.53 16.81
CA ASN A 272 1.49 28.48 16.05
C ASN A 272 0.67 27.19 16.28
N ASP A 273 1.09 26.29 17.19
CA ASP A 273 0.50 24.96 17.40
C ASP A 273 0.33 24.19 16.07
N PHE A 274 1.29 24.33 15.14
CA PHE A 274 1.15 23.84 13.77
C PHE A 274 0.83 22.33 13.73
N PHE A 275 1.57 21.53 14.49
CA PHE A 275 1.44 20.07 14.50
C PHE A 275 0.08 19.61 15.04
N LYS A 276 -0.46 20.29 16.06
CA LYS A 276 -1.83 20.03 16.54
C LYS A 276 -2.88 20.44 15.52
N LYS A 277 -2.70 21.58 14.84
CA LYS A 277 -3.63 22.04 13.79
C LYS A 277 -3.70 21.08 12.61
N ILE A 278 -2.56 20.62 12.09
CA ILE A 278 -2.55 19.65 10.98
C ILE A 278 -3.13 18.30 11.42
N HIS A 279 -2.83 17.85 12.64
CA HIS A 279 -3.39 16.63 13.19
C HIS A 279 -4.92 16.70 13.32
N GLY A 280 -5.43 17.73 14.00
CA GLY A 280 -6.87 17.95 14.14
C GLY A 280 -7.58 18.20 12.81
N PHE A 281 -6.90 18.80 11.82
CA PHE A 281 -7.45 18.93 10.47
C PHE A 281 -7.63 17.57 9.79
N LYS A 282 -6.65 16.66 9.91
CA LYS A 282 -6.73 15.30 9.35
C LYS A 282 -7.82 14.46 10.04
N GLU A 283 -7.90 14.53 11.36
CA GLU A 283 -8.96 13.89 12.16
C GLU A 283 -10.36 14.37 11.71
N ALA A 284 -10.53 15.67 11.51
CA ALA A 284 -11.80 16.25 11.07
C ALA A 284 -12.27 15.78 9.68
N THR A 285 -11.41 15.14 8.88
CA THR A 285 -11.80 14.60 7.57
C THR A 285 -12.66 13.33 7.68
N GLY A 286 -12.56 12.57 8.78
CA GLY A 286 -13.29 11.33 8.97
C GLY A 286 -13.05 10.31 7.85
N GLU A 287 -14.10 9.59 7.43
CA GLU A 287 -14.02 8.57 6.36
C GLU A 287 -13.64 9.16 4.98
N MET A 288 -13.80 10.47 4.77
CA MET A 288 -13.36 11.15 3.54
C MET A 288 -11.84 11.11 3.37
N PHE A 289 -11.09 10.86 4.45
CA PHE A 289 -9.65 10.65 4.41
C PHE A 289 -9.27 9.60 3.36
N PHE A 290 -10.05 8.53 3.26
CA PHE A 290 -9.78 7.41 2.36
C PHE A 290 -10.12 7.67 0.90
N THR A 291 -10.48 8.90 0.51
CA THR A 291 -10.61 9.23 -0.91
C THR A 291 -9.22 9.33 -1.57
N PRO A 292 -9.00 8.75 -2.76
CA PRO A 292 -7.70 8.76 -3.42
C PRO A 292 -7.07 10.16 -3.54
N GLU A 293 -7.89 11.17 -3.84
CA GLU A 293 -7.47 12.57 -3.89
C GLU A 293 -6.93 13.10 -2.55
N VAL A 294 -7.61 12.78 -1.44
CA VAL A 294 -7.22 13.23 -0.09
C VAL A 294 -6.01 12.46 0.41
N VAL A 295 -5.92 11.15 0.15
CA VAL A 295 -4.75 10.34 0.50
C VAL A 295 -3.50 10.86 -0.23
N ALA A 296 -3.59 11.09 -1.54
CA ALA A 296 -2.46 11.62 -2.32
C ALA A 296 -1.99 13.00 -1.80
N ALA A 297 -2.95 13.90 -1.52
CA ALA A 297 -2.62 15.20 -0.95
C ALA A 297 -2.01 15.10 0.45
N THR A 298 -2.46 14.13 1.25
CA THR A 298 -1.92 13.90 2.60
C THR A 298 -0.49 13.36 2.55
N ILE A 299 -0.20 12.40 1.68
CA ILE A 299 1.16 11.85 1.49
C ILE A 299 2.15 12.97 1.11
N GLU A 300 1.75 13.84 0.17
CA GLU A 300 2.57 14.99 -0.21
C GLU A 300 2.75 15.97 0.95
N CYS A 301 1.66 16.31 1.66
CA CYS A 301 1.70 17.20 2.82
C CYS A 301 2.67 16.66 3.89
N ASN A 302 2.56 15.38 4.25
CA ASN A 302 3.40 14.70 5.23
C ASN A 302 4.88 14.78 4.86
N THR A 303 5.18 14.48 3.60
CA THR A 303 6.56 14.45 3.09
C THR A 303 7.18 15.84 3.15
N ARG A 304 6.45 16.87 2.71
CA ARG A 304 6.94 18.25 2.69
C ARG A 304 7.06 18.84 4.10
N VAL A 305 6.07 18.62 4.96
CA VAL A 305 6.11 19.03 6.37
C VAL A 305 7.28 18.37 7.09
N GLY A 306 7.47 17.06 6.92
CA GLY A 306 8.58 16.31 7.51
C GLY A 306 9.94 16.84 7.04
N ASN A 307 10.12 17.03 5.72
CA ASN A 307 11.35 17.58 5.17
C ASN A 307 11.65 18.98 5.68
N LYS A 308 10.63 19.85 5.73
CA LYS A 308 10.77 21.20 6.24
C LYS A 308 11.14 21.22 7.72
N PHE A 309 10.52 20.35 8.52
CA PHE A 309 10.89 20.19 9.92
C PHE A 309 12.37 19.80 10.06
N VAL A 310 12.83 18.80 9.28
CA VAL A 310 14.24 18.40 9.26
C VAL A 310 15.14 19.59 8.88
N ASP A 311 14.79 20.38 7.87
CA ASP A 311 15.54 21.59 7.49
C ASP A 311 15.65 22.62 8.63
N LEU A 312 14.55 22.83 9.37
CA LEU A 312 14.51 23.78 10.47
C LEU A 312 15.37 23.31 11.64
N ILE A 313 15.26 22.04 12.04
CA ILE A 313 16.11 21.46 13.10
C ILE A 313 17.58 21.50 12.71
N GLN A 314 17.91 21.18 11.45
CA GLN A 314 19.27 21.29 10.93
C GLN A 314 19.81 22.72 11.03
N ARG A 315 18.98 23.72 10.73
CA ARG A 315 19.37 25.13 10.83
C ARG A 315 19.58 25.57 12.28
N GLU A 316 18.70 25.17 13.19
CA GLU A 316 18.84 25.46 14.62
C GLU A 316 20.14 24.86 15.18
N ARG A 317 20.48 23.64 14.73
CA ARG A 317 21.73 22.96 15.11
C ARG A 317 23.00 23.69 14.68
N LEU A 318 22.94 24.49 13.61
CA LEU A 318 24.07 25.32 13.17
C LEU A 318 24.25 26.57 14.04
N LEU A 319 23.23 26.98 14.79
CA LEU A 319 23.21 28.22 15.57
C LEU A 319 23.37 27.99 17.07
N ALA A 320 23.07 26.79 17.56
CA ALA A 320 23.10 26.44 18.97
C ALA A 320 23.75 25.07 19.24
N ASP A 321 24.32 24.92 20.44
CA ASP A 321 24.87 23.66 20.91
C ASP A 321 23.78 22.62 21.22
N LEU A 322 24.18 21.36 21.35
CA LEU A 322 23.25 20.23 21.50
C LEU A 322 22.46 20.32 22.80
N ASP A 323 23.12 20.67 23.90
CA ASP A 323 22.53 20.70 25.24
C ASP A 323 21.47 21.80 25.31
N SER A 324 21.75 22.97 24.73
CA SER A 324 20.78 24.07 24.62
C SER A 324 19.55 23.67 23.81
N LEU A 325 19.71 22.93 22.71
CA LEU A 325 18.60 22.49 21.87
C LEU A 325 17.80 21.34 22.50
N GLU A 326 18.47 20.41 23.17
CA GLU A 326 17.83 19.33 23.94
C GLU A 326 17.02 19.92 25.12
N GLN A 327 17.55 20.92 25.81
CA GLN A 327 16.83 21.63 26.87
C GLN A 327 15.62 22.40 26.31
N LYS A 328 15.75 22.98 25.11
CA LYS A 328 14.71 23.82 24.50
C LYS A 328 13.58 23.00 23.88
N TYR A 329 13.90 21.96 23.13
CA TYR A 329 12.93 21.21 22.34
C TYR A 329 12.61 19.82 22.91
N GLY A 330 13.54 19.22 23.67
CA GLY A 330 13.33 17.95 24.38
C GLY A 330 12.62 16.86 23.57
N PHE A 331 11.98 15.94 24.30
CA PHE A 331 11.11 14.90 23.71
C PHE A 331 9.65 15.35 23.58
N GLU A 332 9.32 16.59 23.99
CA GLU A 332 7.94 17.05 24.13
C GLU A 332 7.18 17.01 22.79
N TYR A 333 7.87 17.29 21.69
CA TYR A 333 7.26 17.43 20.37
C TYR A 333 7.44 16.22 19.46
N ASP A 334 8.22 15.20 19.86
CA ASP A 334 8.55 14.05 19.00
C ASP A 334 7.31 13.35 18.46
N GLN A 335 6.32 13.12 19.33
CA GLN A 335 5.09 12.44 18.95
C GLN A 335 4.24 13.28 17.97
N GLU A 336 4.12 14.59 18.22
CA GLU A 336 3.32 15.49 17.39
C GLU A 336 3.94 15.66 15.99
N VAL A 337 5.26 15.87 15.95
CA VAL A 337 6.02 15.98 14.70
C VAL A 337 5.96 14.68 13.91
N SER A 338 6.18 13.54 14.59
CA SER A 338 6.13 12.23 13.96
C SER A 338 4.76 11.95 13.35
N ASN A 339 3.68 12.31 14.05
CA ASN A 339 2.31 12.16 13.59
C ASN A 339 2.00 13.07 12.40
N ALA A 340 2.49 14.31 12.42
CA ALA A 340 2.30 15.22 11.31
C ALA A 340 3.04 14.79 10.02
N ALA A 341 4.25 14.23 10.17
CA ALA A 341 5.11 13.83 9.07
C ALA A 341 4.90 12.39 8.57
N GLY A 342 4.14 11.56 9.32
CA GLY A 342 3.99 10.14 8.99
C GLY A 342 5.33 9.39 9.00
N ARG A 343 6.21 9.70 9.97
CA ARG A 343 7.56 9.12 10.15
C ARG A 343 7.92 9.16 11.64
N THR A 344 8.76 8.26 12.12
CA THR A 344 9.41 8.48 13.44
C THR A 344 10.47 9.56 13.31
N LEU A 345 10.23 10.71 13.91
CA LEU A 345 11.15 11.84 13.97
C LEU A 345 11.41 12.15 15.44
N GLU A 346 12.56 11.70 15.93
CA GLU A 346 13.02 11.97 17.29
C GLU A 346 13.99 13.15 17.23
N ILE A 347 13.59 14.31 17.76
CA ILE A 347 14.33 15.58 17.66
C ILE A 347 15.77 15.39 18.13
N ILE A 348 15.96 14.70 19.25
CA ILE A 348 17.27 14.50 19.85
C ILE A 348 18.17 13.59 19.00
N GLU A 349 17.62 12.54 18.39
CA GLU A 349 18.38 11.68 17.49
C GLU A 349 18.80 12.43 16.23
N LEU A 350 17.89 13.23 15.66
CA LEU A 350 18.20 14.12 14.53
C LEU A 350 19.33 15.09 14.88
N LEU A 351 19.27 15.74 16.06
CA LEU A 351 20.30 16.68 16.49
C LEU A 351 21.66 16.01 16.72
N LYS A 352 21.69 14.75 17.16
CA LYS A 352 22.92 13.95 17.40
C LYS A 352 23.55 13.45 16.11
N ASN A 353 22.75 13.08 15.12
CA ASN A 353 23.22 12.52 13.85
C ASN A 353 23.72 13.60 12.86
N LEU A 354 23.58 14.88 13.20
CA LEU A 354 24.04 15.97 12.35
C LEU A 354 25.55 16.24 12.50
N PRO A 355 26.28 16.39 11.38
CA PRO A 355 27.69 16.73 11.43
C PRO A 355 27.88 18.06 12.15
N THR A 356 28.78 18.08 13.15
CA THR A 356 29.15 19.31 13.84
C THR A 356 29.83 20.28 12.88
N ALA A 357 29.70 21.59 13.12
CA ALA A 357 30.42 22.61 12.36
C ALA A 357 31.94 22.33 12.32
N ASP A 358 32.48 21.76 13.40
CA ASP A 358 33.88 21.36 13.52
C ASP A 358 34.29 20.19 12.61
N ALA A 359 33.35 19.31 12.23
CA ALA A 359 33.62 18.18 11.35
C ALA A 359 33.87 18.59 9.89
N LYS A 360 33.39 19.77 9.47
CA LYS A 360 33.68 20.32 8.13
C LYS A 360 35.08 20.90 8.00
N GLU A 361 35.69 21.38 9.09
CA GLU A 361 37.05 21.93 9.05
C GLU A 361 38.15 20.84 9.05
N VAL A 362 37.87 19.64 9.56
CA VAL A 362 38.86 18.56 9.62
C VAL A 362 39.12 17.95 8.23
N HIS A 363 38.11 17.90 7.35
CA HIS A 363 38.28 17.30 6.03
C HIS A 363 38.98 18.21 5.00
N GLU A 364 39.07 19.52 5.23
CA GLU A 364 39.78 20.46 4.36
C GLU A 364 41.26 20.65 4.75
N ARG A 365 41.72 20.15 5.91
CA ARG A 365 43.10 20.33 6.40
C ARG A 365 44.04 19.13 6.23
N GLU A 366 43.54 17.95 5.90
CA GLU A 366 44.37 16.76 5.61
C GLU A 366 44.58 16.57 4.10
N SER A 367 45.32 17.49 3.48
CA SER A 367 46.05 17.20 2.24
C SER A 367 47.39 17.93 2.25
N GLN A 368 48.30 17.42 3.09
CA GLN A 368 49.72 17.67 2.92
C GLN A 368 50.35 16.56 2.04
N PRO A 369 51.23 16.92 1.10
CA PRO A 369 51.86 15.96 0.21
C PRO A 369 52.98 15.20 0.91
N VAL A 370 52.92 13.87 0.87
CA VAL A 370 54.02 13.02 1.33
C VAL A 370 55.15 13.08 0.30
N GLU A 371 56.25 13.72 0.68
CA GLU A 371 57.56 13.54 0.07
C GLU A 371 57.93 12.05 0.13
N THR A 372 58.14 11.43 -1.04
CA THR A 372 58.81 10.13 -1.10
C THR A 372 60.04 10.24 -1.98
N GLU A 373 61.17 9.96 -1.36
CA GLU A 373 62.51 10.01 -1.91
C GLU A 373 62.71 9.07 -3.12
N ALA A 374 63.56 9.54 -4.02
CA ALA A 374 63.93 8.90 -5.26
C ALA A 374 64.76 7.61 -5.09
N LYS A 375 64.50 6.63 -5.96
CA LYS A 375 65.58 5.82 -6.56
C LYS A 375 65.43 5.75 -8.08
N THR A 376 66.34 6.47 -8.71
CA THR A 376 66.65 6.54 -10.13
C THR A 376 67.13 5.19 -10.67
N LYS A 377 66.70 4.83 -11.89
CA LYS A 377 67.60 4.35 -12.97
C LYS A 377 66.89 4.38 -14.33
N SER A 378 67.43 5.27 -15.19
CA SER A 378 67.67 5.20 -16.64
C SER A 378 66.64 4.49 -17.55
N SER A 379 66.27 4.98 -18.73
CA SER A 379 67.05 5.74 -19.71
C SER A 379 66.15 6.41 -20.77
N GLU A 380 66.56 7.60 -21.18
CA GLU A 380 66.49 8.19 -22.52
C GLU A 380 65.22 8.10 -23.39
N SER A 381 64.76 9.32 -23.75
CA SER A 381 64.70 9.84 -25.13
C SER A 381 63.31 10.28 -25.63
N ARG A 382 63.19 11.62 -25.75
CA ARG A 382 62.55 12.38 -26.84
C ARG A 382 61.07 12.08 -27.15
N ARG A 383 60.19 13.05 -26.85
CA ARG A 383 59.67 14.08 -27.79
C ARG A 383 58.38 14.69 -27.23
N ARG A 384 58.34 16.02 -27.19
CA ARG A 384 57.10 16.79 -27.05
C ARG A 384 56.17 16.44 -28.21
N SER A 385 54.96 15.97 -27.92
CA SER A 385 53.81 16.11 -28.82
C SER A 385 52.57 16.50 -28.02
N ARG A 386 51.86 17.50 -28.55
CA ARG A 386 50.61 18.05 -28.03
C ARG A 386 49.55 16.94 -27.98
N ARG A 387 49.03 16.63 -26.79
CA ARG A 387 47.82 15.80 -26.66
C ARG A 387 46.60 16.65 -27.06
N ARG A 388 46.01 16.32 -28.20
CA ARG A 388 44.62 16.66 -28.51
C ARG A 388 43.74 15.72 -27.70
N PHE A 389 42.67 16.25 -27.12
CA PHE A 389 41.59 15.46 -26.55
C PHE A 389 40.83 14.79 -27.71
N GLU A 390 41.04 13.49 -27.88
CA GLU A 390 40.15 12.62 -28.67
C GLU A 390 39.08 12.09 -27.71
N ILE A 391 38.00 12.87 -27.57
CA ILE A 391 36.72 12.35 -27.10
C ILE A 391 36.06 11.74 -28.33
N PHE A 392 35.46 10.56 -28.18
CA PHE A 392 34.77 9.74 -29.20
C PHE A 392 35.59 8.64 -29.88
N GLY A 393 36.12 7.72 -29.06
CA GLY A 393 36.32 6.32 -29.44
C GLY A 393 35.11 5.45 -29.11
N VAL A 394 33.89 5.84 -29.50
CA VAL A 394 32.69 5.01 -29.28
C VAL A 394 32.44 4.14 -30.50
N ASN A 395 32.19 2.85 -30.27
CA ASN A 395 31.87 1.88 -31.30
C ASN A 395 30.64 2.35 -32.11
N LYS A 396 30.80 2.52 -33.42
CA LYS A 396 29.75 3.03 -34.32
C LYS A 396 28.49 2.17 -34.30
N TRP A 397 28.63 0.88 -34.06
CA TRP A 397 27.49 -0.04 -33.91
C TRP A 397 26.70 0.20 -32.64
N LEU A 398 27.39 0.52 -31.54
CA LEU A 398 26.75 0.79 -30.26
C LEU A 398 25.99 2.11 -30.33
N LEU A 399 26.56 3.14 -30.95
CA LEU A 399 25.88 4.42 -31.19
C LEU A 399 24.64 4.24 -32.07
N ALA A 400 24.72 3.43 -33.12
CA ALA A 400 23.58 3.15 -33.99
C ALA A 400 22.46 2.40 -33.25
N ALA A 401 22.80 1.42 -32.42
CA ALA A 401 21.84 0.71 -31.58
C ALA A 401 21.15 1.65 -30.58
N THR A 402 21.90 2.55 -29.93
CA THR A 402 21.33 3.53 -29.00
C THR A 402 20.39 4.49 -29.72
N ILE A 403 20.74 4.99 -30.91
CA ILE A 403 19.86 5.85 -31.71
C ILE A 403 18.58 5.10 -32.11
N LEU A 404 18.67 3.82 -32.47
CA LEU A 404 17.52 2.99 -32.81
C LEU A 404 16.58 2.80 -31.62
N ILE A 405 17.12 2.49 -30.43
CA ILE A 405 16.34 2.31 -29.21
C ILE A 405 15.61 3.63 -28.87
N VAL A 406 16.34 4.75 -28.81
CA VAL A 406 15.75 6.06 -28.50
C VAL A 406 14.67 6.46 -29.52
N SER A 407 14.88 6.16 -30.81
CA SER A 407 13.88 6.44 -31.85
C SER A 407 12.64 5.56 -31.71
N THR A 408 12.81 4.30 -31.33
CA THR A 408 11.70 3.35 -31.14
C THR A 408 10.89 3.72 -29.90
N SER A 409 11.55 4.06 -28.80
CA SER A 409 10.91 4.55 -27.58
C SER A 409 10.18 5.87 -27.81
N GLY A 410 10.77 6.81 -28.55
CA GLY A 410 10.10 8.06 -28.94
C GLY A 410 8.89 7.83 -29.85
N GLY A 411 8.96 6.85 -30.75
CA GLY A 411 7.83 6.43 -31.59
C GLY A 411 6.68 5.82 -30.79
N LEU A 412 7.00 4.98 -29.81
CA LEU A 412 6.00 4.39 -28.89
C LEU A 412 5.34 5.45 -28.00
N TYR A 413 6.11 6.40 -27.47
CA TYR A 413 5.58 7.51 -26.67
C TYR A 413 4.59 8.37 -27.48
N PHE A 414 4.95 8.72 -28.72
CA PHE A 414 4.09 9.53 -29.58
C PHE A 414 2.87 8.75 -30.11
N TRP A 415 2.96 7.42 -30.17
CA TRP A 415 1.86 6.53 -30.53
C TRP A 415 0.87 6.36 -29.36
N ALA A 416 1.37 6.20 -28.14
CA ALA A 416 0.56 6.13 -26.92
C ALA A 416 -0.19 7.45 -26.64
N ASP A 417 0.46 8.60 -26.84
CA ASP A 417 -0.15 9.93 -26.66
C ASP A 417 -1.22 10.26 -27.72
N LYS A 418 -1.27 9.51 -28.84
CA LYS A 418 -2.24 9.69 -29.93
C LYS A 418 -3.43 8.73 -29.90
N GLN A 419 -3.50 7.79 -28.95
CA GLN A 419 -4.74 7.07 -28.73
C GLN A 419 -5.71 7.98 -27.96
N PRO A 420 -6.91 8.29 -28.51
CA PRO A 420 -7.93 8.99 -27.75
C PRO A 420 -8.26 8.14 -26.51
N ALA A 421 -8.27 8.78 -25.35
CA ALA A 421 -8.53 8.19 -24.03
C ALA A 421 -9.99 7.76 -23.84
N ASP A 422 -10.54 7.00 -24.79
CA ASP A 422 -11.92 6.49 -24.77
C ASP A 422 -11.99 4.98 -24.50
N GLN A 423 -10.88 4.33 -24.13
CA GLN A 423 -10.94 3.02 -23.49
C GLN A 423 -10.96 3.19 -21.98
N GLU A 424 -12.16 3.46 -21.46
CA GLU A 424 -12.55 3.09 -20.11
C GLU A 424 -12.20 1.60 -19.94
N THR A 425 -11.12 1.33 -19.22
CA THR A 425 -10.89 0.03 -18.61
C THR A 425 -12.10 -0.22 -17.72
N SER A 426 -13.02 -1.04 -18.22
CA SER A 426 -14.28 -1.36 -17.58
C SER A 426 -14.00 -2.19 -16.33
N ALA A 427 -13.58 -1.52 -15.25
CA ALA A 427 -13.91 -1.99 -13.92
C ALA A 427 -15.44 -2.09 -13.90
N GLU A 428 -15.95 -3.31 -13.80
CA GLU A 428 -17.36 -3.66 -13.83
C GLU A 428 -18.12 -2.72 -12.87
N SER A 429 -18.73 -1.68 -13.44
CA SER A 429 -19.15 -0.50 -12.68
C SER A 429 -20.43 -0.85 -11.95
N ALA A 430 -20.32 -1.06 -10.64
CA ALA A 430 -21.49 -1.29 -9.80
C ALA A 430 -22.43 -0.08 -9.88
N SER A 431 -23.67 -0.30 -10.32
CA SER A 431 -24.68 0.74 -10.45
C SER A 431 -25.45 0.90 -9.13
N ASP A 432 -25.71 2.15 -8.72
CA ASP A 432 -26.53 2.41 -7.53
C ASP A 432 -27.99 2.02 -7.80
N VAL A 433 -28.59 1.29 -6.86
CA VAL A 433 -29.98 0.86 -6.94
C VAL A 433 -30.84 1.76 -6.08
N ASN A 434 -31.84 2.39 -6.69
CA ASN A 434 -32.78 3.24 -5.98
C ASN A 434 -33.77 2.38 -5.18
N LEU A 435 -33.65 2.42 -3.85
CA LEU A 435 -34.50 1.67 -2.92
C LEU A 435 -35.75 2.45 -2.47
N ASN A 436 -36.02 3.64 -3.02
CA ASN A 436 -37.08 4.51 -2.50
C ASN A 436 -38.49 3.91 -2.57
N ASP A 437 -38.72 3.00 -3.51
CA ASP A 437 -40.01 2.34 -3.72
C ASP A 437 -40.08 0.93 -3.08
N SER A 438 -39.09 0.57 -2.25
CA SER A 438 -38.97 -0.76 -1.66
C SER A 438 -39.13 -0.73 -0.14
N GLU A 439 -39.73 -1.81 0.41
CA GLU A 439 -39.78 -2.08 1.86
C GLU A 439 -38.37 -2.21 2.49
N LEU A 440 -37.33 -2.35 1.66
CA LEU A 440 -35.93 -2.40 2.10
C LEU A 440 -35.41 -1.05 2.62
N LYS A 441 -36.04 0.07 2.26
CA LYS A 441 -35.55 1.42 2.59
C LYS A 441 -35.37 1.65 4.09
N ASP A 442 -36.23 1.06 4.91
CA ASP A 442 -36.20 1.24 6.37
C ASP A 442 -35.07 0.44 7.06
N PHE A 443 -34.43 -0.47 6.32
CA PHE A 443 -33.43 -1.41 6.84
C PHE A 443 -32.11 -1.38 6.07
N VAL A 444 -32.07 -0.75 4.90
CA VAL A 444 -30.92 -0.68 4.01
C VAL A 444 -30.62 0.78 3.68
N ARG A 445 -29.40 1.21 4.01
CA ARG A 445 -28.90 2.57 3.78
C ARG A 445 -28.67 2.85 2.29
N SER A 446 -28.08 1.89 1.59
CA SER A 446 -27.77 1.99 0.16
C SER A 446 -27.61 0.60 -0.42
N ALA A 447 -27.83 0.46 -1.73
CA ALA A 447 -27.56 -0.79 -2.43
C ALA A 447 -26.88 -0.53 -3.78
N ARG A 448 -25.97 -1.44 -4.15
CA ARG A 448 -25.21 -1.40 -5.39
C ARG A 448 -25.34 -2.73 -6.10
N SER A 449 -25.60 -2.70 -7.40
CA SER A 449 -25.70 -3.91 -8.21
C SER A 449 -24.51 -4.08 -9.13
N THR A 450 -23.95 -5.29 -9.15
CA THR A 450 -23.14 -5.80 -10.25
C THR A 450 -24.04 -6.59 -11.20
N PRO A 451 -23.54 -7.12 -12.34
CA PRO A 451 -24.33 -7.97 -13.23
C PRO A 451 -24.86 -9.25 -12.58
N SER A 452 -24.18 -9.77 -11.56
CA SER A 452 -24.54 -11.02 -10.88
C SER A 452 -25.19 -10.84 -9.51
N THR A 453 -24.78 -9.82 -8.75
CA THR A 453 -25.06 -9.70 -7.31
C THR A 453 -25.50 -8.30 -6.92
N LEU A 454 -26.49 -8.20 -6.03
CA LEU A 454 -26.82 -6.96 -5.32
C LEU A 454 -26.15 -6.93 -3.95
N TYR A 455 -25.42 -5.87 -3.66
CA TYR A 455 -24.83 -5.59 -2.35
C TYR A 455 -25.64 -4.51 -1.65
N ALA A 456 -26.27 -4.85 -0.52
CA ALA A 456 -27.11 -3.95 0.26
C ALA A 456 -26.45 -3.65 1.63
N ILE A 457 -26.20 -2.37 1.92
CA ILE A 457 -25.62 -1.92 3.19
C ILE A 457 -26.75 -1.71 4.20
N THR A 458 -26.80 -2.54 5.23
CA THR A 458 -27.84 -2.53 6.27
C THR A 458 -27.67 -1.40 7.29
N LEU A 459 -28.80 -0.92 7.81
CA LEU A 459 -28.90 0.02 8.92
C LEU A 459 -28.81 -0.72 10.27
N PRO A 460 -28.45 -0.03 11.38
CA PRO A 460 -28.42 -0.65 12.72
C PRO A 460 -29.75 -1.26 13.18
N THR A 461 -30.88 -0.83 12.60
CA THR A 461 -32.20 -1.42 12.83
C THR A 461 -32.27 -2.88 12.40
N TRP A 462 -31.41 -3.32 11.47
CA TRP A 462 -31.27 -4.70 11.04
C TRP A 462 -30.96 -5.65 12.19
N ASP A 463 -30.10 -5.24 13.12
CA ASP A 463 -29.65 -6.10 14.23
C ASP A 463 -30.79 -6.47 15.20
N GLN A 464 -31.84 -5.65 15.24
CA GLN A 464 -33.01 -5.85 16.10
C GLN A 464 -34.07 -6.77 15.47
N LEU A 465 -33.89 -7.16 14.21
CA LEU A 465 -34.84 -8.00 13.50
C LEU A 465 -34.73 -9.47 13.89
N SER A 466 -35.87 -10.16 13.94
CA SER A 466 -35.90 -11.61 14.06
C SER A 466 -35.26 -12.27 12.84
N VAL A 467 -34.73 -13.49 13.02
CA VAL A 467 -34.12 -14.27 11.94
C VAL A 467 -35.09 -14.47 10.78
N ASP A 468 -36.37 -14.72 11.05
CA ASP A 468 -37.40 -14.88 10.02
C ASP A 468 -37.62 -13.59 9.23
N LYS A 469 -37.66 -12.43 9.91
CA LYS A 469 -37.80 -11.14 9.23
C LYS A 469 -36.57 -10.81 8.38
N LYS A 470 -35.36 -11.14 8.86
CA LYS A 470 -34.11 -11.01 8.07
C LYS A 470 -34.15 -11.88 6.81
N LYS A 471 -34.63 -13.13 6.91
CA LYS A 471 -34.81 -14.03 5.76
C LYS A 471 -35.83 -13.48 4.76
N ASP A 472 -36.93 -12.91 5.23
CA ASP A 472 -37.95 -12.31 4.36
C ASP A 472 -37.42 -11.08 3.63
N LEU A 473 -36.67 -10.19 4.30
CA LEU A 473 -36.03 -9.05 3.65
C LEU A 473 -34.98 -9.48 2.61
N LEU A 474 -34.21 -10.54 2.86
CA LEU A 474 -33.30 -11.10 1.86
C LEU A 474 -34.05 -11.63 0.63
N ARG A 475 -35.17 -12.33 0.81
CA ARG A 475 -36.02 -12.79 -0.31
C ARG A 475 -36.61 -11.62 -1.09
N GLN A 476 -37.02 -10.55 -0.41
CA GLN A 476 -37.49 -9.33 -1.06
C GLN A 476 -36.36 -8.67 -1.88
N GLY A 477 -35.15 -8.59 -1.32
CA GLY A 477 -33.96 -8.14 -2.04
C GLY A 477 -33.69 -8.97 -3.29
N LEU A 478 -33.75 -10.29 -3.17
CA LEU A 478 -33.57 -11.20 -4.31
C LEU A 478 -34.63 -10.97 -5.38
N ASN A 479 -35.91 -10.91 -5.00
CA ASN A 479 -37.03 -10.66 -5.92
C ASN A 479 -36.92 -9.30 -6.64
N LEU A 480 -36.40 -8.28 -5.96
CA LEU A 480 -36.18 -6.96 -6.55
C LEU A 480 -35.18 -7.05 -7.70
N VAL A 481 -34.11 -7.82 -7.52
CA VAL A 481 -32.98 -7.85 -8.46
C VAL A 481 -33.05 -8.96 -9.50
N SER A 482 -33.83 -10.02 -9.24
CA SER A 482 -34.16 -11.00 -10.27
C SER A 482 -34.91 -10.39 -11.45
N ARG A 483 -35.61 -9.25 -11.25
CA ARG A 483 -36.26 -8.50 -12.34
C ARG A 483 -35.26 -7.80 -13.27
N THR A 484 -34.08 -7.50 -12.76
CA THR A 484 -33.00 -6.78 -13.46
C THR A 484 -31.87 -7.71 -13.92
N GLY A 485 -32.05 -9.04 -13.76
CA GLY A 485 -31.14 -10.06 -14.27
C GLY A 485 -30.09 -10.56 -13.26
N GLN A 486 -29.99 -9.96 -12.07
CA GLN A 486 -29.10 -10.46 -11.03
C GLN A 486 -29.67 -11.72 -10.37
N LYS A 487 -28.77 -12.59 -9.90
CA LYS A 487 -29.10 -13.93 -9.40
C LYS A 487 -28.97 -14.07 -7.88
N SER A 488 -28.26 -13.14 -7.24
CA SER A 488 -28.04 -13.18 -5.80
C SER A 488 -28.10 -11.79 -5.16
N VAL A 489 -28.30 -11.78 -3.85
CA VAL A 489 -28.25 -10.59 -3.02
C VAL A 489 -27.48 -10.87 -1.74
N GLN A 490 -26.67 -9.90 -1.33
CA GLN A 490 -25.84 -9.95 -0.14
C GLN A 490 -26.06 -8.70 0.70
N PHE A 491 -26.46 -8.91 1.95
CA PHE A 491 -26.65 -7.84 2.91
C PHE A 491 -25.38 -7.76 3.77
N VAL A 492 -24.77 -6.58 3.81
CA VAL A 492 -23.58 -6.28 4.60
C VAL A 492 -23.88 -5.16 5.59
N ASN A 493 -23.32 -5.18 6.79
CA ASN A 493 -23.45 -4.05 7.71
C ASN A 493 -22.49 -2.91 7.36
N ALA A 494 -22.62 -1.78 8.06
CA ALA A 494 -21.74 -0.62 7.88
C ALA A 494 -20.24 -0.91 8.12
N ARG A 495 -19.90 -2.05 8.73
CA ARG A 495 -18.52 -2.53 8.94
C ARG A 495 -18.05 -3.50 7.85
N GLY A 496 -18.82 -3.65 6.76
CA GLY A 496 -18.51 -4.56 5.66
C GLY A 496 -18.79 -6.03 5.97
N ARG A 497 -19.33 -6.38 7.15
CA ARG A 497 -19.58 -7.78 7.51
C ARG A 497 -20.86 -8.26 6.87
N VAL A 498 -20.81 -9.47 6.31
CA VAL A 498 -21.98 -10.14 5.75
C VAL A 498 -22.96 -10.48 6.87
N GLU A 499 -24.17 -9.95 6.75
CA GLU A 499 -25.30 -10.20 7.66
C GLU A 499 -26.26 -11.26 7.11
N GLY A 500 -26.29 -11.41 5.79
CA GLY A 500 -27.08 -12.45 5.14
C GLY A 500 -26.90 -12.49 3.63
N PHE A 501 -27.33 -13.59 3.04
CA PHE A 501 -27.16 -13.91 1.63
C PHE A 501 -28.40 -14.64 1.11
N ALA A 502 -28.83 -14.34 -0.11
CA ALA A 502 -29.83 -15.12 -0.81
C ALA A 502 -29.48 -15.30 -2.29
N SER A 503 -29.68 -16.51 -2.82
CA SER A 503 -29.48 -16.87 -4.22
C SER A 503 -30.36 -18.07 -4.57
N GLY A 504 -31.19 -17.94 -5.62
CA GLY A 504 -32.21 -18.95 -5.94
C GLY A 504 -33.12 -19.24 -4.73
N ASP A 505 -33.22 -20.53 -4.35
CA ASP A 505 -34.01 -20.97 -3.18
C ASP A 505 -33.24 -20.89 -1.85
N LYS A 506 -31.95 -20.57 -1.89
CA LYS A 506 -31.07 -20.55 -0.72
C LYS A 506 -31.13 -19.18 -0.04
N VAL A 507 -31.42 -19.17 1.27
CA VAL A 507 -31.43 -17.95 2.10
C VAL A 507 -30.72 -18.24 3.42
N GLU A 508 -29.61 -17.56 3.65
CA GLU A 508 -28.81 -17.67 4.87
C GLU A 508 -28.75 -16.33 5.59
N VAL A 509 -28.92 -16.37 6.91
CA VAL A 509 -28.79 -15.21 7.79
C VAL A 509 -27.76 -15.56 8.84
N LYS A 510 -26.86 -14.62 9.14
CA LYS A 510 -25.89 -14.79 10.20
C LYS A 510 -26.62 -14.88 11.55
N SER A 511 -26.47 -16.00 12.24
CA SER A 511 -26.98 -16.16 13.60
C SER A 511 -26.16 -15.26 14.53
N SER A 512 -26.81 -14.31 15.18
CA SER A 512 -26.21 -13.53 16.27
C SER A 512 -25.86 -14.49 17.41
N GLN A 513 -24.57 -14.80 17.57
CA GLN A 513 -24.04 -15.39 18.80
C GLN A 513 -23.62 -14.29 19.76
#